data_AF-A0A6A7BGT5-F1
#
_entry.id   AF-A0A6A7BGT5-F1
#
_cell.length_a   1.000
_cell.length_b   1.000
_cell.length_c   1.000
_cell.angle_alpha   90.00
_cell.angle_beta   90.00
_cell.angle_gamma   90.00
#
_symmetry.space_group_name_H-M   'P 1'
#
loop_
_entity.id
_entity.type
_entity.pdbx_description
1 polymer ?
#
loop_
_entity_poly.entity_id
_entity_poly.type
_entity_poly.pdbx_seq_one_letter_code
_entity_poly.pdbx_strand_id
1 'polypeptide(L)'
;MEIPKTAFAPADPGEPSFLTLLPPEIRNRIYEILFKRDGHVLLHDPSAVYRSEPKKSEHAFDGTYYDWVYSYRLHCDKLIIKGGEFRHDFHQSISLMRVCRQIYHEAADILYGHNTFMFSRIEGHISGHTDYSQLMHAGRWLSRLGSQIVLLQSVVVDVDTMCLGSCRCDAEFDLLPLTRLIWASSDLRGVIEFGCSGRAKLSRVQTNLLPIRLTETLNNVLTALAITDVLDTKRYDFSNRLLDSIIISPFENIGQVVFHQDLNHNEMPCMEFALSDEGSTLTPTPAGKQRLERLPPIILTKILEYAWTSSDEITFDLDRHAASGLHLNLLQVCASMRKALSLSGRITQRHSVVIQTTSTEPVTNFNEFTKLRDLIYTDVDWIPHEYSAEVFSHLVLVSPHQDSKPLELLLHFSLDHPASLSELRINLREAMILLCYPSLHPKAMLRVTLEYQLGTRTHRQESIFSVAKLQRKLFLFLSEFLSQTPSCAKFPSGTENDLIHPLPNLWVDGHGNIVAASCYGQSCETEHTGRSGLKLNEWSTVELQIQGYEWASTFTGETSISKQQMMGTNYGVWNDELSKQFVPVWCALRSCHWKDWPQKNPTDTLLELH
;
A
#
# COMPACT_ATOMS: atom_id res chain seq x y z
N MET A 1 32.34 15.29 15.14
CA MET A 1 33.48 16.14 14.71
C MET A 1 34.70 15.23 14.64
N GLU A 2 35.40 15.19 13.51
CA GLU A 2 36.62 14.37 13.42
C GLU A 2 37.72 14.95 14.32
N ILE A 3 38.32 14.11 15.16
CA ILE A 3 39.46 14.51 16.00
C ILE A 3 40.66 14.74 15.07
N PRO A 4 41.31 15.91 15.12
CA PRO A 4 42.51 16.15 14.32
C PRO A 4 43.57 15.08 14.61
N LYS A 5 44.08 14.44 13.57
CA LYS A 5 45.12 13.40 13.69
C LYS A 5 46.53 14.00 13.83
N THR A 6 46.69 15.27 13.46
CA THR A 6 47.98 15.95 13.44
C THR A 6 48.35 16.44 14.84
N ALA A 7 49.60 16.17 15.21
CA ALA A 7 50.26 16.92 16.28
C ALA A 7 50.48 18.35 15.78
N PHE A 8 50.29 19.33 16.66
CA PHE A 8 50.48 20.73 16.30
C PHE A 8 51.96 21.02 16.07
N ALA A 9 52.29 21.59 14.92
CA ALA A 9 53.53 22.31 14.70
C ALA A 9 53.14 23.73 14.23
N PRO A 10 53.76 24.79 14.76
CA PRO A 10 53.54 26.11 14.19
C PRO A 10 53.96 26.14 12.72
N ALA A 11 53.27 26.94 11.91
CA ALA A 11 53.57 27.07 10.49
C ALA A 11 55.01 27.57 10.26
N ASP A 12 55.51 28.40 11.18
CA ASP A 12 56.92 28.75 11.31
C ASP A 12 57.46 28.22 12.66
N PRO A 13 58.43 27.29 12.67
CA PRO A 13 59.06 26.79 13.89
C PRO A 13 59.71 27.87 14.77
N GLY A 14 60.06 29.03 14.22
CA GLY A 14 60.70 30.14 14.93
C GLY A 14 59.73 31.14 15.57
N GLU A 15 58.44 31.07 15.22
CA GLU A 15 57.43 32.01 15.72
C GLU A 15 56.65 31.44 16.92
N PRO A 16 56.31 32.26 17.93
CA PRO A 16 55.51 31.83 19.05
C PRO A 16 54.11 31.40 18.60
N SER A 17 53.62 30.30 19.17
CA SER A 17 52.33 29.72 18.83
C SER A 17 51.37 29.74 20.01
N PHE A 18 50.07 29.59 19.75
CA PHE A 18 49.05 29.54 20.81
C PHE A 18 49.38 28.50 21.90
N LEU A 19 49.94 27.34 21.53
CA LEU A 19 50.30 26.27 22.47
C LEU A 19 51.64 26.48 23.17
N THR A 20 52.58 27.21 22.56
CA THR A 20 53.94 27.40 23.11
C THR A 20 54.07 28.71 23.89
N LEU A 21 53.34 29.75 23.51
CA LEU A 21 53.38 31.08 24.12
C LEU A 21 52.50 31.18 25.37
N LEU A 22 51.30 30.59 25.33
CA LEU A 22 50.34 30.67 26.42
C LEU A 22 50.45 29.44 27.31
N PRO A 23 50.58 29.57 28.64
CA PRO A 23 50.55 28.44 29.53
C PRO A 23 49.14 27.81 29.58
N PRO A 24 49.00 26.52 29.95
CA PRO A 24 47.72 25.80 29.94
C PRO A 24 46.59 26.52 30.66
N GLU A 25 46.87 27.18 31.78
CA GLU A 25 45.88 27.90 32.58
C GLU A 25 45.26 29.08 31.81
N ILE A 26 46.07 29.79 31.02
CA ILE A 26 45.57 30.89 30.18
C ILE A 26 44.79 30.34 29.00
N ARG A 27 45.22 29.23 28.40
CA ARG A 27 44.46 28.56 27.32
C ARG A 27 43.10 28.07 27.82
N ASN A 28 43.02 27.47 29.00
CA ASN A 28 41.77 27.05 29.61
C ASN A 28 40.81 28.22 29.85
N ARG A 29 41.31 29.37 30.34
CA ARG A 29 40.48 30.59 30.47
C ARG A 29 39.97 31.07 29.10
N ILE A 30 40.79 30.98 28.05
CA ILE A 30 40.34 31.31 26.69
C ILE A 30 39.26 30.33 26.25
N TYR A 31 39.41 29.04 26.50
CA TYR A 31 38.38 28.03 26.20
C TYR A 31 37.09 28.27 26.98
N GLU A 32 37.16 28.65 28.27
CA GLU A 32 35.97 29.04 29.05
C GLU A 32 35.24 30.21 28.40
N ILE A 33 35.95 31.27 28.00
CA ILE A 33 35.34 32.42 27.31
C ILE A 33 34.69 31.99 25.98
N LEU A 34 35.33 31.08 25.25
CA LEU A 34 34.87 30.67 23.91
C LEU A 34 33.72 29.66 23.94
N PHE A 35 33.74 28.73 24.89
CA PHE A 35 32.92 27.52 24.88
C PHE A 35 31.98 27.40 26.07
N LYS A 36 32.17 28.11 27.18
CA LYS A 36 31.22 28.09 28.28
C LYS A 36 30.07 29.05 28.00
N ARG A 37 28.85 28.60 28.28
CA ARG A 37 27.62 29.40 28.24
C ARG A 37 26.93 29.31 29.60
N ASP A 38 26.42 30.45 30.06
CA ASP A 38 25.66 30.52 31.31
C ASP A 38 24.24 29.94 31.17
N GLY A 39 23.78 29.71 29.93
CA GLY A 39 22.49 29.10 29.62
C GLY A 39 22.62 27.91 28.68
N HIS A 40 21.49 27.39 28.22
CA HIS A 40 21.46 26.24 27.34
C HIS A 40 22.13 26.53 25.98
N VAL A 41 23.03 25.64 25.57
CA VAL A 41 23.56 25.60 24.21
C VAL A 41 22.51 24.97 23.32
N LEU A 42 21.90 25.77 22.45
CA LEU A 42 20.95 25.29 21.46
C LEU A 42 21.70 24.61 20.30
N LEU A 43 21.34 23.36 20.02
CA LEU A 43 21.98 22.56 18.97
C LEU A 43 21.31 22.68 17.59
N HIS A 44 20.30 23.55 17.45
CA HIS A 44 19.58 23.81 16.21
C HIS A 44 19.52 25.31 15.92
N ASP A 45 19.64 25.66 14.61
CA ASP A 45 19.91 26.99 14.06
C ASP A 45 19.52 28.14 15.00
N PRO A 46 20.45 28.63 15.84
CA PRO A 46 20.17 29.66 16.82
C PRO A 46 19.62 30.90 16.14
N SER A 47 20.02 31.17 14.89
CA SER A 47 19.54 32.31 14.13
C SER A 47 18.07 32.20 13.71
N ALA A 48 17.55 30.99 13.56
CA ALA A 48 16.14 30.75 13.30
C ALA A 48 15.33 30.68 14.62
N VAL A 49 15.97 30.28 15.72
CA VAL A 49 15.38 30.25 17.06
C VAL A 49 15.27 31.63 17.72
N TYR A 50 16.27 32.50 17.54
CA TYR A 50 16.28 33.86 18.12
C TYR A 50 15.60 34.90 17.23
N ARG A 51 15.15 34.54 16.03
CA ARG A 51 14.33 35.44 15.23
C ARG A 51 12.97 35.59 15.91
N SER A 52 12.57 36.84 16.15
CA SER A 52 11.22 37.14 16.59
C SER A 52 10.27 36.92 15.41
N GLU A 53 9.17 36.20 15.64
CA GLU A 53 8.05 36.16 14.67
C GLU A 53 7.61 37.62 14.40
N PRO A 54 7.32 37.97 13.13
CA PRO A 54 6.82 39.30 12.80
C PRO A 54 5.66 39.67 13.72
N LYS A 55 5.69 40.83 14.37
CA LYS A 55 4.59 41.20 15.27
C LYS A 55 3.41 41.67 14.42
N LYS A 56 2.20 41.26 14.77
CA LYS A 56 0.97 41.74 14.08
C LYS A 56 0.89 43.27 14.04
N SER A 57 1.37 43.96 15.07
CA SER A 57 1.43 45.42 15.13
C SER A 57 2.36 46.05 14.07
N GLU A 58 3.38 45.33 13.61
CA GLU A 58 4.34 45.80 12.61
C GLU A 58 3.77 45.71 11.18
N HIS A 59 2.72 44.90 10.98
CA HIS A 59 2.09 44.63 9.68
C HIS A 59 0.55 44.78 9.72
N ALA A 60 0.01 45.53 10.67
CA ALA A 60 -1.44 45.61 10.91
C ALA A 60 -2.22 46.32 9.79
N PHE A 61 -1.54 47.13 8.97
CA PHE A 61 -2.18 48.08 8.05
C PHE A 61 -2.23 47.65 6.58
N ASP A 62 -1.46 46.65 6.17
CA ASP A 62 -1.31 46.30 4.74
C ASP A 62 -1.97 44.96 4.35
N GLY A 63 -2.55 44.22 5.31
CA GLY A 63 -3.12 42.89 5.06
C GLY A 63 -2.08 41.80 4.74
N THR A 64 -0.78 42.15 4.67
CA THR A 64 0.32 41.24 4.31
C THR A 64 0.92 40.50 5.50
N TYR A 65 0.43 40.75 6.72
CA TYR A 65 0.90 40.06 7.93
C TYR A 65 0.97 38.54 7.75
N TYR A 66 -0.06 37.94 7.14
CA TYR A 66 -0.08 36.49 6.90
C TYR A 66 0.98 36.06 5.88
N ASP A 67 1.27 36.87 4.86
CA ASP A 67 2.31 36.59 3.87
C ASP A 67 3.72 36.70 4.47
N TRP A 68 3.94 37.66 5.39
CA TRP A 68 5.17 37.80 6.14
C TRP A 68 5.39 36.64 7.11
N VAL A 69 4.35 36.27 7.86
CA VAL A 69 4.38 35.10 8.75
C VAL A 69 4.62 33.82 7.93
N TYR A 70 3.98 33.67 6.78
CA TYR A 70 4.18 32.54 5.88
C TYR A 70 5.62 32.51 5.31
N SER A 71 6.14 33.64 4.83
CA SER A 71 7.51 33.74 4.30
C SER A 71 8.57 33.51 5.37
N TYR A 72 8.35 34.04 6.57
CA TYR A 72 9.17 33.80 7.76
C TYR A 72 9.24 32.31 8.08
N ARG A 73 8.07 31.66 8.14
CA ARG A 73 7.92 30.22 8.40
C ARG A 73 8.59 29.37 7.32
N LEU A 74 8.34 29.66 6.05
CA LEU A 74 8.97 28.98 4.90
C LEU A 74 10.49 29.11 4.92
N HIS A 75 11.01 30.26 5.35
CA HIS A 75 12.46 30.47 5.51
C HIS A 75 13.03 29.62 6.65
N CYS A 76 12.35 29.53 7.79
CA CYS A 76 12.72 28.64 8.89
C CYS A 76 12.71 27.17 8.45
N ASP A 77 11.69 26.73 7.70
CA ASP A 77 11.62 25.36 7.17
C ASP A 77 12.76 25.04 6.22
N LYS A 78 13.12 25.97 5.32
CA LYS A 78 14.26 25.78 4.41
C LYS A 78 15.59 25.63 5.15
N LEU A 79 15.72 26.19 6.35
CA LEU A 79 16.89 26.02 7.21
C LEU A 79 16.87 24.66 7.92
N ILE A 80 15.69 24.13 8.27
CA ILE A 80 15.53 22.82 8.93
C ILE A 80 15.68 21.64 7.94
N ILE A 81 15.01 21.69 6.78
CA ILE A 81 14.83 20.55 5.86
C ILE A 81 16.13 20.17 5.12
N LYS A 82 17.10 21.08 5.00
CA LYS A 82 18.27 20.89 4.12
C LYS A 82 19.41 20.07 4.72
N GLY A 83 19.14 19.02 5.50
CA GLY A 83 20.17 18.07 5.98
C GLY A 83 21.42 18.75 6.56
N GLY A 84 21.28 20.00 7.02
CA GLY A 84 22.39 20.87 7.35
C GLY A 84 23.12 20.31 8.55
N GLU A 85 24.44 20.38 8.55
CA GLU A 85 25.22 20.07 9.74
C GLU A 85 24.66 20.85 10.94
N PHE A 86 24.54 20.18 12.09
CA PHE A 86 24.10 20.78 13.35
C PHE A 86 24.87 22.08 13.60
N ARG A 87 24.15 23.21 13.66
CA ARG A 87 24.72 24.51 13.97
C ARG A 87 24.45 24.81 15.44
N HIS A 88 25.46 24.59 16.27
CA HIS A 88 25.47 25.07 17.65
C HIS A 88 25.85 26.56 17.68
N ASP A 89 25.52 27.24 18.77
CA ASP A 89 25.86 28.66 19.00
C ASP A 89 27.38 28.96 19.05
N PHE A 90 28.23 27.93 19.06
CA PHE A 90 29.70 28.05 19.03
C PHE A 90 30.31 28.27 17.63
N HIS A 91 29.50 28.64 16.63
CA HIS A 91 29.84 28.75 15.20
C HIS A 91 31.33 28.90 14.85
N GLN A 92 31.95 30.05 15.17
CA GLN A 92 33.33 30.33 14.80
C GLN A 92 34.34 29.65 15.73
N SER A 93 34.00 29.52 17.02
CA SER A 93 34.88 28.96 18.05
C SER A 93 35.19 27.48 17.82
N ILE A 94 34.27 26.69 17.26
CA ILE A 94 34.51 25.25 17.00
C ILE A 94 35.62 25.02 15.98
N SER A 95 35.89 25.98 15.09
CA SER A 95 37.02 25.91 14.17
C SER A 95 38.35 25.81 14.93
N LEU A 96 38.45 26.40 16.14
CA LEU A 96 39.64 26.30 16.99
C LEU A 96 39.91 24.85 17.43
N MET A 97 38.86 24.10 17.78
CA MET A 97 39.00 22.68 18.15
C MET A 97 39.43 21.79 16.98
N ARG A 98 39.30 22.27 15.73
CA ARG A 98 39.78 21.56 14.53
C ARG A 98 41.26 21.79 14.24
N VAL A 99 41.92 22.73 14.93
CA VAL A 99 43.31 23.12 14.65
C VAL A 99 44.29 21.99 14.93
N CYS A 100 44.19 21.36 16.10
CA CYS A 100 45.05 20.22 16.45
C CYS A 100 44.48 19.38 17.59
N ARG A 101 45.07 18.19 17.78
CA ARG A 101 44.66 17.24 18.81
C ARG A 101 44.74 17.80 20.23
N GLN A 102 45.79 18.57 20.56
CA GLN A 102 45.97 19.09 21.91
C GLN A 102 44.88 20.11 22.27
N ILE A 103 44.65 21.10 21.41
CA ILE A 103 43.57 22.10 21.59
C ILE A 103 42.22 21.40 21.68
N TYR A 104 41.99 20.38 20.86
CA TYR A 104 40.76 19.60 20.92
C TYR A 104 40.53 18.99 22.31
N HIS A 105 41.50 18.27 22.86
CA HIS A 105 41.33 17.59 24.16
C HIS A 105 41.27 18.58 25.33
N GLU A 106 42.04 19.68 25.30
CA GLU A 106 41.97 20.71 26.34
C GLU A 106 40.61 21.44 26.33
N ALA A 107 40.07 21.74 25.15
CA ALA A 107 38.80 22.45 25.01
C ALA A 107 37.56 21.55 25.15
N ALA A 108 37.65 20.25 24.84
CA ALA A 108 36.52 19.34 24.84
C ALA A 108 35.88 19.19 26.22
N ASP A 109 36.68 19.12 27.28
CA ASP A 109 36.19 19.05 28.66
C ASP A 109 35.41 20.32 29.05
N ILE A 110 35.86 21.48 28.60
CA ILE A 110 35.15 22.75 28.83
C ILE A 110 33.86 22.80 28.00
N LEU A 111 33.93 22.44 26.73
CA LEU A 111 32.77 22.45 25.84
C LEU A 111 31.68 21.48 26.31
N TYR A 112 32.01 20.22 26.54
CA TYR A 112 31.02 19.18 26.86
C TYR A 112 30.70 19.10 28.35
N GLY A 113 31.69 19.35 29.20
CA GLY A 113 31.56 19.22 30.65
C GLY A 113 31.09 20.47 31.38
N HIS A 114 31.02 21.65 30.75
CA HIS A 114 30.57 22.87 31.45
C HIS A 114 29.34 23.51 30.82
N ASN A 115 28.65 22.79 29.93
CA ASN A 115 27.47 23.28 29.24
C ASN A 115 26.31 22.29 29.32
N THR A 116 25.10 22.84 29.36
CA THR A 116 23.88 22.07 29.10
C THR A 116 23.50 22.20 27.64
N PHE A 117 23.40 21.10 26.93
CA PHE A 117 22.99 21.08 25.53
C PHE A 117 21.48 20.84 25.42
N MET A 118 20.78 21.67 24.66
CA MET A 118 19.33 21.57 24.52
C MET A 118 18.89 21.32 23.08
N PHE A 119 18.07 20.29 22.91
CA PHE A 119 17.40 19.94 21.67
C PHE A 119 15.98 20.49 21.67
N SER A 120 15.73 21.50 20.86
CA SER A 120 14.43 22.15 20.75
C SER A 120 14.02 22.32 19.31
N ARG A 121 12.71 22.28 19.07
CA ARG A 121 12.13 22.70 17.79
C ARG A 121 12.04 24.22 17.75
N ILE A 122 12.01 24.79 16.54
CA ILE A 122 11.68 26.20 16.33
C ILE A 122 10.19 26.39 16.62
N GLU A 123 9.82 27.46 17.33
CA GLU A 123 8.42 27.80 17.55
C GLU A 123 7.67 28.02 16.23
N GLY A 124 6.57 27.29 16.05
CA GLY A 124 5.65 27.51 14.94
C GLY A 124 5.05 26.23 14.38
N HIS A 125 3.73 26.09 14.52
CA HIS A 125 2.95 25.17 13.70
C HIS A 125 2.93 25.68 12.26
N ILE A 126 3.85 25.20 11.43
CA ILE A 126 3.75 25.37 9.99
C ILE A 126 2.96 24.18 9.48
N SER A 127 2.01 24.44 8.58
CA SER A 127 0.96 23.52 8.10
C SER A 127 1.45 22.28 7.35
N GLY A 128 2.73 21.94 7.46
CA GLY A 128 3.30 20.64 7.12
C GLY A 128 4.17 20.20 8.28
N HIS A 129 3.80 19.10 8.93
CA HIS A 129 4.64 18.46 9.93
C HIS A 129 5.90 17.99 9.22
N THR A 130 6.95 18.79 9.30
CA THR A 130 8.29 18.37 8.90
C THR A 130 8.68 17.19 9.78
N ASP A 131 9.37 16.20 9.20
CA ASP A 131 9.88 14.95 9.84
C ASP A 131 10.90 15.20 10.99
N TYR A 132 10.85 16.37 11.61
CA TYR A 132 11.77 16.81 12.64
C TYR A 132 11.30 16.30 14.02
N SER A 133 12.06 15.36 14.57
CA SER A 133 11.89 14.85 15.94
C SER A 133 13.10 15.22 16.80
N GLN A 134 12.90 16.02 17.86
CA GLN A 134 13.98 16.38 18.79
C GLN A 134 14.70 15.13 19.33
N LEU A 135 13.95 14.05 19.58
CA LEU A 135 14.45 12.76 20.10
C LEU A 135 15.40 12.08 19.10
N MET A 136 15.00 11.99 17.84
CA MET A 136 15.82 11.42 16.78
C MET A 136 17.11 12.24 16.56
N HIS A 137 17.00 13.57 16.62
CA HIS A 137 18.14 14.47 16.48
C HIS A 137 19.10 14.38 17.67
N ALA A 138 18.58 14.32 18.89
CA ALA A 138 19.35 14.10 20.10
C ALA A 138 20.13 12.78 20.02
N GLY A 139 19.44 11.68 19.69
CA GLY A 139 20.06 10.37 19.51
C GLY A 139 21.17 10.37 18.46
N ARG A 140 20.93 11.02 17.31
CA ARG A 140 21.93 11.14 16.23
C ARG A 140 23.13 12.00 16.61
N TRP A 141 22.96 13.08 17.37
CA TRP A 141 24.06 13.92 17.79
C TRP A 141 24.92 13.21 18.85
N LEU A 142 24.29 12.62 19.86
CA LEU A 142 24.96 11.90 20.94
C LEU A 142 25.78 10.70 20.40
N SER A 143 25.20 9.90 19.50
CA SER A 143 25.93 8.78 18.86
C SER A 143 27.18 9.21 18.07
N ARG A 144 27.28 10.48 17.66
CA ARG A 144 28.42 11.02 16.92
C ARG A 144 29.53 11.59 17.81
N LEU A 145 29.33 11.71 19.12
CA LEU A 145 30.35 12.19 20.05
C LEU A 145 31.46 11.15 20.29
N GLY A 146 31.16 9.87 20.08
CA GLY A 146 32.10 8.79 20.31
C GLY A 146 32.61 8.79 21.75
N SER A 147 33.93 8.81 21.94
CA SER A 147 34.53 8.79 23.28
C SER A 147 34.28 10.05 24.12
N GLN A 148 33.85 11.17 23.51
CA GLN A 148 33.59 12.41 24.26
C GLN A 148 32.26 12.40 25.00
N ILE A 149 31.42 11.38 24.77
CA ILE A 149 30.11 11.28 25.40
C ILE A 149 30.19 11.25 26.93
N VAL A 150 31.29 10.73 27.48
CA VAL A 150 31.56 10.66 28.93
C VAL A 150 31.83 12.03 29.56
N LEU A 151 32.14 13.04 28.75
CA LEU A 151 32.36 14.41 29.22
C LEU A 151 31.05 15.19 29.34
N LEU A 152 29.94 14.69 28.81
CA LEU A 152 28.66 15.39 28.90
C LEU A 152 28.16 15.40 30.34
N GLN A 153 27.79 16.58 30.84
CA GLN A 153 27.13 16.70 32.14
C GLN A 153 25.61 16.78 32.05
N SER A 154 25.07 17.46 31.03
CA SER A 154 23.63 17.71 30.94
C SER A 154 23.17 17.89 29.49
N VAL A 155 22.13 17.13 29.13
CA VAL A 155 21.47 17.17 27.83
C VAL A 155 19.96 17.22 28.06
N VAL A 156 19.32 18.28 27.56
CA VAL A 156 17.90 18.52 27.74
C VAL A 156 17.18 18.38 26.40
N VAL A 157 16.14 17.54 26.36
CA VAL A 157 15.18 17.50 25.25
C VAL A 157 13.99 18.39 25.62
N ASP A 158 13.82 19.48 24.87
CA ASP A 158 12.83 20.52 25.18
C ASP A 158 11.42 20.07 24.80
N VAL A 159 10.58 19.89 25.81
CA VAL A 159 9.19 19.44 25.71
C VAL A 159 8.26 20.60 25.33
N ASP A 160 8.60 21.83 25.68
CA ASP A 160 7.73 23.00 25.44
C ASP A 160 7.44 23.21 23.95
N THR A 161 8.41 22.86 23.10
CA THR A 161 8.32 23.03 21.66
C THR A 161 7.75 21.78 20.93
N MET A 162 7.29 20.77 21.68
CA MET A 162 6.56 19.62 21.15
C MET A 162 5.08 19.99 20.91
N CYS A 163 4.44 19.40 19.89
CA CYS A 163 3.04 19.67 19.59
C CYS A 163 2.11 18.84 20.50
N LEU A 164 1.38 19.49 21.41
CA LEU A 164 0.60 18.81 22.47
C LEU A 164 -0.92 18.73 22.24
N GLY A 165 -1.41 18.54 21.00
CA GLY A 165 -2.77 17.98 20.84
C GLY A 165 -3.79 18.71 19.95
N SER A 166 -3.42 19.74 19.19
CA SER A 166 -4.28 20.23 18.09
C SER A 166 -3.91 19.66 16.73
N CYS A 167 -2.74 19.03 16.61
CA CYS A 167 -2.38 18.27 15.42
C CYS A 167 -2.42 16.77 15.70
N ARG A 168 -3.09 16.02 14.81
CA ARG A 168 -3.21 14.55 14.82
C ARG A 168 -1.89 13.79 14.57
N CYS A 169 -0.74 14.45 14.67
CA CYS A 169 0.48 14.03 13.98
C CYS A 169 1.69 13.79 14.89
N ASP A 170 1.69 14.23 16.17
CA ASP A 170 2.87 14.15 17.05
C ASP A 170 2.49 13.81 18.52
N ALA A 171 1.42 13.04 18.76
CA ALA A 171 1.08 12.59 20.13
C ALA A 171 1.99 11.45 20.65
N GLU A 172 2.88 10.98 19.78
CA GLU A 172 3.68 9.77 19.93
C GLU A 172 5.18 10.13 19.96
N PHE A 173 5.88 9.67 20.99
CA PHE A 173 7.30 9.93 21.21
C PHE A 173 8.12 8.66 21.06
N ASP A 174 9.02 8.59 20.07
CA ASP A 174 9.97 7.47 19.96
C ASP A 174 11.19 7.66 20.85
N LEU A 175 11.24 6.91 21.95
CA LEU A 175 12.32 6.94 22.93
C LEU A 175 13.47 5.97 22.63
N LEU A 176 13.34 5.09 21.63
CA LEU A 176 14.36 4.08 21.35
C LEU A 176 15.75 4.68 21.06
N PRO A 177 15.90 5.79 20.32
CA PRO A 177 17.22 6.37 20.05
C PRO A 177 17.99 6.76 21.32
N LEU A 178 17.30 7.31 22.33
CA LEU A 178 17.92 7.70 23.60
C LEU A 178 18.15 6.49 24.50
N THR A 179 17.19 5.57 24.54
CA THR A 179 17.26 4.36 25.35
C THR A 179 18.48 3.51 24.95
N ARG A 180 18.72 3.33 23.65
CA ARG A 180 19.91 2.63 23.12
C ARG A 180 21.23 3.27 23.54
N LEU A 181 21.30 4.61 23.56
CA LEU A 181 22.51 5.32 23.96
C LEU A 181 22.83 5.08 25.44
N ILE A 182 21.81 5.11 26.30
CA ILE A 182 21.96 4.84 27.74
C ILE A 182 22.32 3.37 27.99
N TRP A 183 21.79 2.44 27.19
CA TRP A 183 22.19 1.03 27.24
C TRP A 183 23.64 0.80 26.84
N ALA A 184 24.11 1.52 25.81
CA ALA A 184 25.47 1.45 25.29
C ALA A 184 26.49 2.18 26.19
N SER A 185 26.07 3.21 26.92
CA SER A 185 26.94 3.99 27.81
C SER A 185 26.24 4.32 29.13
N SER A 186 26.67 3.66 30.21
CA SER A 186 26.13 3.92 31.56
C SER A 186 26.42 5.33 32.07
N ASP A 187 27.41 6.01 31.50
CA ASP A 187 27.78 7.39 31.88
C ASP A 187 26.69 8.40 31.51
N LEU A 188 25.77 8.04 30.61
CA LEU A 188 24.63 8.88 30.25
C LEU A 188 23.46 8.80 31.24
N ARG A 189 23.53 7.93 32.26
CA ARG A 189 22.48 7.79 33.27
C ARG A 189 22.36 9.08 34.07
N GLY A 190 21.22 9.76 33.96
CA GLY A 190 20.99 11.05 34.60
C GLY A 190 21.63 12.25 33.90
N VAL A 191 22.30 12.05 32.75
CA VAL A 191 22.82 13.15 31.91
C VAL A 191 21.74 13.64 30.94
N ILE A 192 20.92 12.73 30.42
CA ILE A 192 19.85 13.03 29.47
C ILE A 192 18.53 13.18 30.26
N GLU A 193 17.88 14.31 30.09
CA GLU A 193 16.57 14.61 30.67
C GLU A 193 15.66 15.34 29.68
N PHE A 194 14.37 15.26 29.94
CA PHE A 194 13.36 16.13 29.37
C PHE A 194 13.24 17.39 30.22
N GLY A 195 12.99 18.53 29.58
CA GLY A 195 12.85 19.81 30.27
C GLY A 195 11.98 20.80 29.52
N CYS A 196 11.60 21.87 30.22
CA CYS A 196 10.87 23.01 29.66
C CYS A 196 11.84 24.18 29.48
N SER A 197 12.03 24.67 28.26
CA SER A 197 12.84 25.87 28.02
C SER A 197 12.15 27.18 28.40
N GLY A 198 10.86 27.16 28.69
CA GLY A 198 10.00 28.32 28.89
C GLY A 198 9.75 29.15 27.63
N ARG A 199 10.20 28.67 26.46
CA ARG A 199 10.14 29.45 25.22
C ARG A 199 8.76 29.43 24.61
N ALA A 200 8.15 28.24 24.50
CA ALA A 200 6.88 28.09 23.83
C ALA A 200 5.84 29.04 24.42
N LYS A 201 5.44 30.02 23.64
CA LYS A 201 4.31 30.88 23.94
C LYS A 201 3.05 30.03 23.77
N LEU A 202 2.74 29.21 24.77
CA LEU A 202 1.49 28.48 24.82
C LEU A 202 0.37 29.50 24.59
N SER A 203 -0.35 29.33 23.49
CA SER A 203 -1.57 30.08 23.25
C SER A 203 -2.44 29.94 24.50
N ARG A 204 -3.02 31.06 24.97
CA ARG A 204 -3.62 31.28 26.31
C ARG A 204 -4.65 30.25 26.81
N VAL A 205 -4.92 29.19 26.05
CA VAL A 205 -5.97 28.19 26.29
C VAL A 205 -5.41 26.87 26.86
N GLN A 206 -4.11 26.59 26.76
CA GLN A 206 -3.50 25.42 27.40
C GLN A 206 -2.94 25.79 28.78
N THR A 207 -3.33 25.02 29.81
CA THR A 207 -2.93 25.23 31.19
C THR A 207 -1.41 25.01 31.35
N ASN A 208 -0.72 25.91 32.05
CA ASN A 208 0.73 25.83 32.33
C ASN A 208 1.19 24.51 33.01
N LEU A 209 0.26 23.67 33.46
CA LEU A 209 0.55 22.41 34.13
C LEU A 209 0.89 21.26 33.15
N LEU A 210 0.54 21.38 31.86
CA LEU A 210 0.71 20.29 30.91
C LEU A 210 2.18 19.98 30.58
N PRO A 211 3.05 20.97 30.27
CA PRO A 211 4.45 20.68 29.93
C PRO A 211 5.26 20.14 31.10
N ILE A 212 4.98 20.61 32.32
CA ILE A 212 5.64 20.14 33.55
C ILE A 212 5.32 18.67 33.78
N ARG A 213 4.03 18.30 33.76
CA ARG A 213 3.61 16.90 33.91
C ARG A 213 4.17 16.01 32.80
N LEU A 214 4.17 16.48 31.56
CA LEU A 214 4.71 15.72 30.43
C LEU A 214 6.22 15.50 30.59
N THR A 215 6.95 16.52 31.05
CA THR A 215 8.38 16.42 31.36
C THR A 215 8.66 15.36 32.42
N GLU A 216 7.91 15.40 33.53
CA GLU A 216 8.01 14.40 34.60
C GLU A 216 7.70 12.99 34.05
N THR A 217 6.61 12.83 33.30
CA THR A 217 6.24 11.55 32.69
C THR A 217 7.32 11.01 31.77
N LEU A 218 7.86 11.81 30.85
CA LEU A 218 8.88 11.35 29.91
C LEU A 218 10.20 11.00 30.61
N ASN A 219 10.60 11.74 31.64
CA ASN A 219 11.77 11.42 32.46
C ASN A 219 11.59 10.10 33.23
N ASN A 220 10.41 9.89 33.81
CA ASN A 220 10.08 8.65 34.52
C ASN A 220 10.07 7.45 33.56
N VAL A 221 9.44 7.60 32.39
CA VAL A 221 9.41 6.55 31.36
C VAL A 221 10.81 6.23 30.84
N LEU A 222 11.63 7.25 30.55
CA LEU A 222 13.01 7.05 30.12
C LEU A 222 13.84 6.33 31.18
N THR A 223 13.66 6.67 32.45
CA THR A 223 14.31 5.98 33.58
C THR A 223 13.86 4.52 33.64
N ALA A 224 12.54 4.27 33.55
CA ALA A 224 11.94 2.95 33.63
C ALA A 224 12.37 2.03 32.46
N LEU A 225 12.53 2.57 31.25
CA LEU A 225 12.97 1.81 30.06
C LEU A 225 14.49 1.66 29.98
N ALA A 226 15.24 2.75 30.17
CA ALA A 226 16.66 2.80 29.85
C ALA A 226 17.57 2.41 31.02
N ILE A 227 17.15 2.71 32.26
CA ILE A 227 17.97 2.53 33.46
C ILE A 227 17.58 1.26 34.20
N THR A 228 16.29 1.10 34.52
CA THR A 228 15.79 -0.07 35.25
C THR A 228 15.35 -1.21 34.33
N ASP A 229 15.03 -0.91 33.06
CA ASP A 229 14.58 -1.85 32.03
C ASP A 229 13.39 -2.72 32.49
N VAL A 230 12.35 -2.07 33.03
CA VAL A 230 11.16 -2.74 33.61
C VAL A 230 10.48 -3.71 32.63
N LEU A 231 10.55 -3.42 31.33
CA LEU A 231 9.95 -4.23 30.27
C LEU A 231 10.89 -5.31 29.70
N ASP A 232 12.11 -5.44 30.23
CA ASP A 232 13.15 -6.36 29.72
C ASP A 232 13.37 -6.20 28.21
N THR A 233 13.43 -4.95 27.76
CA THR A 233 13.58 -4.56 26.35
C THR A 233 15.03 -4.54 25.91
N LYS A 234 15.96 -4.30 26.83
CA LYS A 234 17.40 -4.26 26.54
C LYS A 234 17.92 -5.58 25.96
N ARG A 235 17.28 -6.71 26.30
CA ARG A 235 17.64 -8.02 25.74
C ARG A 235 17.55 -8.11 24.21
N TYR A 236 16.87 -7.17 23.56
CA TYR A 236 16.75 -7.11 22.10
C TYR A 236 17.78 -6.16 21.44
N ASP A 237 18.60 -5.44 22.23
CA ASP A 237 19.53 -4.42 21.72
C ASP A 237 20.78 -4.99 21.05
N PHE A 238 21.04 -6.30 21.17
CA PHE A 238 22.16 -6.95 20.47
C PHE A 238 22.07 -6.85 18.94
N SER A 239 20.89 -6.51 18.40
CA SER A 239 20.68 -6.28 16.99
C SER A 239 19.78 -5.07 16.77
N ASN A 240 20.30 -4.07 16.03
CA ASN A 240 19.54 -2.91 15.58
C ASN A 240 18.34 -3.27 14.68
N ARG A 241 18.22 -4.54 14.27
CA ARG A 241 17.14 -5.06 13.42
C ARG A 241 16.01 -5.73 14.20
N LEU A 242 16.02 -5.73 15.53
CA LEU A 242 14.94 -6.36 16.31
C LEU A 242 13.95 -5.34 16.84
N LEU A 243 14.45 -4.23 17.38
CA LEU A 243 13.62 -3.10 17.81
C LEU A 243 13.64 -2.01 16.76
N ASP A 244 12.44 -1.61 16.34
CA ASP A 244 12.24 -0.53 15.38
C ASP A 244 12.05 0.82 16.08
N SER A 245 11.13 0.87 17.05
CA SER A 245 10.82 2.06 17.85
C SER A 245 10.25 1.71 19.23
N ILE A 246 10.32 2.65 20.17
CA ILE A 246 9.60 2.59 21.45
C ILE A 246 8.73 3.83 21.55
N ILE A 247 7.48 3.69 21.16
CA ILE A 247 6.52 4.78 21.00
C ILE A 247 5.77 5.00 22.30
N ILE A 248 5.74 6.23 22.80
CA ILE A 248 5.01 6.62 24.01
C ILE A 248 3.90 7.61 23.65
N SER A 249 2.70 7.36 24.16
CA SER A 249 1.54 8.26 24.08
C SER A 249 1.15 8.72 25.49
N PRO A 250 1.78 9.77 26.04
CA PRO A 250 1.60 10.20 27.43
C PRO A 250 0.17 10.61 27.75
N PHE A 251 -0.56 11.16 26.78
CA PHE A 251 -1.96 11.58 26.94
C PHE A 251 -2.93 10.40 27.07
N GLU A 252 -2.58 9.28 26.43
CA GLU A 252 -3.37 8.05 26.47
C GLU A 252 -2.90 7.12 27.58
N ASN A 253 -1.80 7.46 28.28
CA ASN A 253 -1.13 6.62 29.26
C ASN A 253 -0.80 5.22 28.71
N ILE A 254 -0.39 5.15 27.45
CA ILE A 254 0.04 3.90 26.81
C ILE A 254 1.40 4.09 26.14
N GLY A 255 2.12 2.99 25.97
CA GLY A 255 3.30 2.91 25.14
C GLY A 255 3.33 1.59 24.36
N GLN A 256 4.18 1.53 23.33
CA GLN A 256 4.31 0.41 22.44
C GLN A 256 5.78 0.18 22.11
N VAL A 257 6.27 -1.05 22.29
CA VAL A 257 7.57 -1.48 21.77
C VAL A 257 7.33 -2.09 20.40
N VAL A 258 7.80 -1.45 19.33
CA VAL A 258 7.62 -1.91 17.96
C VAL A 258 8.84 -2.71 17.52
N PHE A 259 8.61 -3.93 17.05
CA PHE A 259 9.67 -4.79 16.53
C PHE A 259 9.80 -4.62 15.02
N HIS A 260 11.04 -4.67 14.52
CA HIS A 260 11.30 -4.54 13.08
C HIS A 260 10.73 -5.74 12.32
N GLN A 261 10.13 -5.47 11.16
CA GLN A 261 9.67 -6.49 10.22
C GLN A 261 10.33 -6.31 8.86
N ASP A 262 10.43 -7.40 8.10
CA ASP A 262 10.67 -7.30 6.66
C ASP A 262 9.57 -6.45 6.02
N LEU A 263 9.97 -5.51 5.14
CA LEU A 263 9.19 -4.44 4.51
C LEU A 263 7.86 -4.84 3.80
N ASN A 264 7.50 -6.12 3.78
CA ASN A 264 6.36 -6.65 3.04
C ASN A 264 5.09 -6.85 3.90
N HIS A 265 5.05 -6.32 5.12
CA HIS A 265 3.99 -6.62 6.10
C HIS A 265 3.40 -5.34 6.70
N ASN A 266 2.06 -5.22 6.65
CA ASN A 266 1.33 -4.00 7.02
C ASN A 266 1.03 -3.88 8.53
N GLU A 267 1.29 -4.90 9.35
CA GLU A 267 1.03 -4.87 10.79
C GLU A 267 2.30 -5.25 11.55
N MET A 268 2.90 -4.25 12.22
CA MET A 268 4.15 -4.43 12.98
C MET A 268 3.85 -5.15 14.30
N PRO A 269 4.68 -6.13 14.74
CA PRO A 269 4.50 -6.75 16.03
C PRO A 269 4.81 -5.67 17.06
N CYS A 270 3.86 -5.39 17.95
CA CYS A 270 4.09 -4.47 19.04
C CYS A 270 3.80 -5.14 20.40
N MET A 271 4.58 -4.77 21.40
CA MET A 271 4.27 -5.02 22.81
C MET A 271 3.70 -3.74 23.39
N GLU A 272 2.38 -3.72 23.61
CA GLU A 272 1.71 -2.63 24.30
C GLU A 272 1.98 -2.69 25.80
N PHE A 273 2.13 -1.53 26.42
CA PHE A 273 2.25 -1.38 27.87
C PHE A 273 1.49 -0.15 28.34
N ALA A 274 0.95 -0.21 29.56
CA ALA A 274 0.29 0.90 30.21
C ALA A 274 1.28 1.72 31.04
N LEU A 275 1.11 3.04 31.02
CA LEU A 275 1.79 4.00 31.87
C LEU A 275 0.94 4.25 33.12
N SER A 276 1.55 4.18 34.29
CA SER A 276 0.92 4.53 35.57
C SER A 276 1.91 5.29 36.45
N ASP A 277 1.41 5.93 37.51
CA ASP A 277 2.23 6.72 38.45
C ASP A 277 3.12 7.72 37.70
N GLU A 278 2.49 8.51 36.83
CA GLU A 278 3.18 9.51 35.99
C GLU A 278 4.36 8.88 35.21
N GLY A 279 4.16 7.68 34.66
CA GLY A 279 5.15 6.98 33.84
C GLY A 279 6.25 6.27 34.61
N SER A 280 6.26 6.30 35.95
CA SER A 280 7.24 5.60 36.77
C SER A 280 7.00 4.08 36.81
N THR A 281 5.75 3.66 36.63
CA THR A 281 5.35 2.26 36.56
C THR A 281 4.90 1.91 35.14
N LEU A 282 5.65 1.01 34.49
CA LEU A 282 5.32 0.45 33.17
C LEU A 282 4.84 -0.98 33.34
N THR A 283 3.61 -1.27 32.92
CA THR A 283 3.06 -2.62 33.00
C THR A 283 2.77 -3.13 31.59
N PRO A 284 3.35 -4.28 31.17
CA PRO A 284 2.97 -4.91 29.93
C PRO A 284 1.46 -5.10 29.92
N THR A 285 0.78 -4.56 28.91
CA THR A 285 -0.65 -4.80 28.75
C THR A 285 -0.76 -6.30 28.45
N PRO A 286 -1.48 -7.09 29.28
CA PRO A 286 -1.59 -8.52 29.03
C PRO A 286 -2.09 -8.69 27.62
N ALA A 287 -1.29 -9.37 26.78
CA ALA A 287 -1.60 -9.52 25.37
C ALA A 287 -3.03 -10.04 25.29
N GLY A 288 -3.96 -9.16 24.88
CA GLY A 288 -5.37 -9.52 24.78
C GLY A 288 -5.46 -10.83 24.01
N LYS A 289 -6.33 -11.75 24.46
CA LYS A 289 -6.46 -13.15 23.97
C LYS A 289 -5.82 -13.29 22.60
N GLN A 290 -4.68 -13.99 22.50
CA GLN A 290 -3.91 -14.12 21.26
C GLN A 290 -4.86 -14.34 20.09
N ARG A 291 -5.06 -13.30 19.28
CA ARG A 291 -5.90 -13.39 18.09
C ARG A 291 -5.03 -13.89 16.97
N LEU A 292 -5.57 -14.78 16.13
CA LEU A 292 -4.88 -15.26 14.93
C LEU A 292 -4.42 -14.09 14.05
N GLU A 293 -5.18 -12.99 14.08
CA GLU A 293 -4.91 -11.70 13.43
C GLU A 293 -3.56 -11.10 13.81
N ARG A 294 -3.07 -11.34 15.03
CA ARG A 294 -1.81 -10.80 15.54
C ARG A 294 -0.59 -11.65 15.19
N LEU A 295 -0.77 -12.76 14.47
CA LEU A 295 0.36 -13.53 13.96
C LEU A 295 1.08 -12.75 12.86
N PRO A 296 2.41 -12.89 12.71
CA PRO A 296 3.13 -12.32 11.59
C PRO A 296 2.43 -12.68 10.27
N PRO A 297 2.21 -11.72 9.35
CA PRO A 297 1.40 -11.97 8.16
C PRO A 297 1.88 -13.17 7.35
N ILE A 298 3.19 -13.43 7.26
CA ILE A 298 3.72 -14.62 6.57
C ILE A 298 3.28 -15.95 7.21
N ILE A 299 3.21 -16.01 8.54
CA ILE A 299 2.73 -17.19 9.26
C ILE A 299 1.23 -17.32 9.09
N LEU A 300 0.50 -16.21 9.25
CA LEU A 300 -0.94 -16.17 9.02
C LEU A 300 -1.28 -16.63 7.60
N THR A 301 -0.62 -16.10 6.58
CA THR A 301 -0.79 -16.52 5.18
C THR A 301 -0.51 -18.00 5.00
N LYS A 302 0.56 -18.55 5.58
CA LYS A 302 0.82 -19.99 5.51
C LYS A 302 -0.28 -20.82 6.18
N ILE A 303 -0.71 -20.40 7.37
CA ILE A 303 -1.83 -21.06 8.08
C ILE A 303 -3.08 -21.03 7.21
N LEU A 304 -3.41 -19.87 6.63
CA LEU A 304 -4.56 -19.69 5.74
C LEU A 304 -4.42 -20.54 4.46
N GLU A 305 -3.23 -20.60 3.85
CA GLU A 305 -2.93 -21.47 2.70
C GLU A 305 -3.23 -22.94 3.03
N TYR A 306 -2.76 -23.43 4.19
CA TYR A 306 -3.00 -24.81 4.63
C TYR A 306 -4.44 -25.06 5.07
N ALA A 307 -5.09 -24.08 5.67
CA ALA A 307 -6.41 -24.26 6.26
C ALA A 307 -7.54 -24.05 5.25
N TRP A 308 -7.32 -23.28 4.18
CA TRP A 308 -8.36 -22.98 3.19
C TRP A 308 -8.56 -24.08 2.16
N THR A 309 -7.51 -24.81 1.78
CA THR A 309 -7.62 -25.75 0.66
C THR A 309 -7.50 -27.18 1.14
N SER A 310 -8.46 -28.02 0.74
CA SER A 310 -8.42 -29.46 0.98
C SER A 310 -7.93 -30.25 -0.23
N SER A 311 -7.78 -29.60 -1.38
CA SER A 311 -7.38 -30.20 -2.66
C SER A 311 -6.61 -29.22 -3.54
N ASP A 312 -5.90 -29.77 -4.53
CA ASP A 312 -5.20 -28.99 -5.57
C ASP A 312 -6.15 -28.25 -6.54
N GLU A 313 -7.43 -28.58 -6.48
CA GLU A 313 -8.50 -28.01 -7.30
C GLU A 313 -9.62 -27.45 -6.42
N ILE A 314 -10.10 -26.26 -6.77
CA ILE A 314 -11.27 -25.61 -6.17
C ILE A 314 -12.38 -25.63 -7.21
N THR A 315 -13.48 -26.32 -6.90
CA THR A 315 -14.61 -26.47 -7.83
C THR A 315 -15.83 -25.73 -7.32
N PHE A 316 -16.32 -24.78 -8.11
CA PHE A 316 -17.60 -24.12 -7.94
C PHE A 316 -18.65 -24.85 -8.79
N ASP A 317 -19.45 -25.69 -8.15
CA ASP A 317 -20.58 -26.38 -8.77
C ASP A 317 -21.80 -25.46 -8.74
N LEU A 318 -22.06 -24.85 -9.90
CA LEU A 318 -23.18 -23.93 -10.05
C LEU A 318 -24.51 -24.68 -9.87
N ASP A 319 -24.61 -25.93 -10.31
CA ASP A 319 -25.89 -26.64 -10.26
C ASP A 319 -26.29 -26.98 -8.83
N ARG A 320 -25.32 -27.47 -8.05
CA ARG A 320 -25.48 -27.86 -6.64
C ARG A 320 -25.37 -26.70 -5.68
N HIS A 321 -25.00 -25.50 -6.14
CA HIS A 321 -24.77 -24.35 -5.29
C HIS A 321 -23.75 -24.69 -4.18
N ALA A 322 -22.63 -25.28 -4.59
CA ALA A 322 -21.61 -25.78 -3.68
C ALA A 322 -20.21 -25.44 -4.16
N ALA A 323 -19.34 -25.07 -3.23
CA ALA A 323 -17.90 -25.00 -3.45
C ALA A 323 -17.23 -26.20 -2.78
N SER A 324 -16.33 -26.86 -3.50
CA SER A 324 -15.47 -27.92 -2.97
C SER A 324 -14.01 -27.57 -3.17
N GLY A 325 -13.13 -28.16 -2.35
CA GLY A 325 -11.72 -27.80 -2.30
C GLY A 325 -11.41 -26.50 -1.55
N LEU A 326 -12.43 -25.79 -1.06
CA LEU A 326 -12.32 -24.53 -0.31
C LEU A 326 -13.09 -24.59 1.02
N HIS A 327 -12.41 -24.34 2.13
CA HIS A 327 -13.00 -24.25 3.47
C HIS A 327 -13.50 -22.82 3.76
N LEU A 328 -14.72 -22.52 3.32
CA LEU A 328 -15.36 -21.21 3.48
C LEU A 328 -15.61 -20.80 4.94
N ASN A 329 -15.62 -21.73 5.89
CA ASN A 329 -15.83 -21.43 7.32
C ASN A 329 -14.77 -20.48 7.89
N LEU A 330 -13.58 -20.44 7.29
CA LEU A 330 -12.51 -19.53 7.71
C LEU A 330 -12.81 -18.05 7.40
N LEU A 331 -13.71 -17.78 6.45
CA LEU A 331 -14.20 -16.42 6.14
C LEU A 331 -15.00 -15.81 7.30
N GLN A 332 -15.61 -16.69 8.10
CA GLN A 332 -16.47 -16.30 9.22
C GLN A 332 -15.69 -16.03 10.50
N VAL A 333 -14.37 -16.29 10.52
CA VAL A 333 -13.56 -16.15 11.74
C VAL A 333 -13.40 -14.68 12.13
N CYS A 334 -12.95 -13.81 11.21
CA CYS A 334 -12.85 -12.37 11.46
C CYS A 334 -12.65 -11.53 10.18
N ALA A 335 -12.89 -10.22 10.29
CA ALA A 335 -12.72 -9.27 9.19
C ALA A 335 -11.28 -9.16 8.69
N SER A 336 -10.27 -9.29 9.57
CA SER A 336 -8.87 -9.21 9.16
C SER A 336 -8.44 -10.41 8.31
N MET A 337 -8.93 -11.62 8.61
CA MET A 337 -8.70 -12.80 7.76
C MET A 337 -9.38 -12.65 6.38
N ARG A 338 -10.51 -11.94 6.32
CA ARG A 338 -11.13 -11.57 5.05
C ARG A 338 -10.29 -10.59 4.25
N LYS A 339 -9.75 -9.55 4.88
CA LYS A 339 -8.80 -8.65 4.21
C LYS A 339 -7.54 -9.39 3.77
N ALA A 340 -7.07 -10.38 4.52
CA ALA A 340 -5.96 -11.23 4.09
C ALA A 340 -6.29 -12.05 2.83
N LEU A 341 -7.57 -12.30 2.50
CA LEU A 341 -7.97 -12.88 1.21
C LEU A 341 -7.82 -11.93 0.04
N SER A 342 -7.72 -10.62 0.25
CA SER A 342 -7.31 -9.74 -0.85
C SER A 342 -5.88 -10.06 -1.34
N LEU A 343 -5.11 -10.87 -0.59
CA LEU A 343 -3.85 -11.50 -1.02
C LEU A 343 -4.07 -12.80 -1.84
N SER A 344 -5.31 -13.06 -2.31
CA SER A 344 -5.79 -14.26 -3.02
C SER A 344 -4.99 -14.68 -4.24
N GLY A 345 -4.15 -13.79 -4.78
CA GLY A 345 -3.24 -14.14 -5.86
C GLY A 345 -2.43 -15.40 -5.56
N ARG A 346 -2.16 -15.71 -4.29
CA ARG A 346 -1.46 -16.95 -3.89
C ARG A 346 -2.30 -18.22 -3.97
N ILE A 347 -3.61 -18.13 -3.73
CA ILE A 347 -4.51 -19.29 -3.82
C ILE A 347 -4.62 -19.70 -5.29
N THR A 348 -4.88 -18.73 -6.18
CA THR A 348 -5.02 -18.97 -7.62
C THR A 348 -3.69 -19.36 -8.28
N GLN A 349 -2.55 -19.00 -7.68
CA GLN A 349 -1.23 -19.50 -8.12
C GLN A 349 -1.06 -21.01 -7.94
N ARG A 350 -1.61 -21.60 -6.87
CA ARG A 350 -1.34 -23.00 -6.51
C ARG A 350 -2.46 -23.95 -6.91
N HIS A 351 -3.70 -23.47 -6.91
CA HIS A 351 -4.89 -24.29 -7.12
C HIS A 351 -5.52 -24.03 -8.48
N SER A 352 -5.98 -25.08 -9.17
CA SER A 352 -6.86 -24.91 -10.33
C SER A 352 -8.22 -24.48 -9.83
N VAL A 353 -8.84 -23.50 -10.51
CA VAL A 353 -10.21 -23.09 -10.21
C VAL A 353 -11.09 -23.59 -11.35
N VAL A 354 -12.09 -24.40 -11.02
CA VAL A 354 -13.06 -24.95 -11.96
C VAL A 354 -14.44 -24.40 -11.62
N ILE A 355 -15.10 -23.77 -12.58
CA ILE A 355 -16.51 -23.39 -12.48
C ILE A 355 -17.28 -24.38 -13.34
N GLN A 356 -18.17 -25.18 -12.76
CA GLN A 356 -18.88 -26.23 -13.48
C GLN A 356 -20.38 -26.05 -13.47
N THR A 357 -21.02 -26.41 -14.59
CA THR A 357 -22.48 -26.51 -14.72
C THR A 357 -22.84 -27.60 -15.73
N THR A 358 -24.05 -28.14 -15.59
CA THR A 358 -24.53 -29.33 -16.28
C THR A 358 -25.82 -29.02 -17.04
N SER A 359 -25.93 -29.56 -18.24
CA SER A 359 -27.16 -29.56 -19.04
C SER A 359 -27.52 -30.99 -19.44
N THR A 360 -28.82 -31.28 -19.45
CA THR A 360 -29.38 -32.51 -20.02
C THR A 360 -29.94 -32.29 -21.42
N GLU A 361 -29.85 -31.06 -21.93
CA GLU A 361 -30.36 -30.65 -23.24
C GLU A 361 -29.19 -30.31 -24.18
N PRO A 362 -29.23 -30.72 -25.46
CA PRO A 362 -28.19 -30.40 -26.44
C PRO A 362 -28.17 -28.92 -26.85
N VAL A 363 -29.32 -28.24 -26.73
CA VAL A 363 -29.48 -26.80 -26.94
C VAL A 363 -29.78 -26.18 -25.58
N THR A 364 -28.90 -25.33 -25.07
CA THR A 364 -29.03 -24.81 -23.72
C THR A 364 -28.42 -23.42 -23.57
N ASN A 365 -28.92 -22.67 -22.60
CA ASN A 365 -28.33 -21.45 -22.09
C ASN A 365 -27.83 -21.61 -20.64
N PHE A 366 -27.79 -22.86 -20.13
CA PHE A 366 -27.45 -23.19 -18.74
C PHE A 366 -28.26 -22.37 -17.72
N ASN A 367 -29.58 -22.30 -17.93
CA ASN A 367 -30.49 -21.47 -17.14
C ASN A 367 -30.04 -19.99 -17.12
N GLU A 368 -29.76 -19.46 -18.31
CA GLU A 368 -29.28 -18.10 -18.53
C GLU A 368 -28.01 -17.77 -17.71
N PHE A 369 -27.18 -18.77 -17.39
CA PHE A 369 -26.04 -18.60 -16.49
C PHE A 369 -26.37 -17.82 -15.21
N THR A 370 -27.64 -17.81 -14.77
CA THR A 370 -28.12 -17.01 -13.63
C THR A 370 -27.33 -17.34 -12.38
N LYS A 371 -26.97 -18.60 -12.21
CA LYS A 371 -26.15 -19.09 -11.09
C LYS A 371 -24.71 -18.58 -11.13
N LEU A 372 -24.13 -18.43 -12.33
CA LEU A 372 -22.82 -17.80 -12.51
C LEU A 372 -22.91 -16.31 -12.20
N ARG A 373 -23.96 -15.64 -12.69
CA ARG A 373 -24.24 -14.25 -12.34
C ARG A 373 -24.40 -14.11 -10.83
N ASP A 374 -25.13 -15.00 -10.19
CA ASP A 374 -25.36 -14.93 -8.75
C ASP A 374 -24.05 -15.07 -7.98
N LEU A 375 -23.19 -15.97 -8.43
CA LEU A 375 -21.85 -16.13 -7.89
C LEU A 375 -20.96 -14.88 -8.04
N ILE A 376 -21.19 -14.05 -9.08
CA ILE A 376 -20.41 -12.82 -9.33
C ILE A 376 -21.04 -11.59 -8.65
N TYR A 377 -22.37 -11.48 -8.62
CA TYR A 377 -23.11 -10.25 -8.33
C TYR A 377 -23.95 -10.27 -7.07
N THR A 378 -24.49 -11.42 -6.69
CA THR A 378 -25.56 -11.47 -5.67
C THR A 378 -25.09 -12.10 -4.37
N ASP A 379 -25.90 -11.82 -3.34
CA ASP A 379 -25.90 -12.51 -2.06
C ASP A 379 -26.28 -13.96 -2.31
N VAL A 380 -25.26 -14.78 -2.45
CA VAL A 380 -25.41 -16.20 -2.66
C VAL A 380 -25.82 -16.83 -1.31
N ASP A 381 -27.06 -17.32 -1.14
CA ASP A 381 -27.55 -17.83 0.17
C ASP A 381 -26.64 -18.88 0.86
N TRP A 382 -25.78 -19.58 0.10
CA TRP A 382 -24.84 -20.58 0.59
C TRP A 382 -23.40 -20.06 0.83
N ILE A 383 -23.11 -18.80 0.49
CA ILE A 383 -21.90 -18.07 0.91
C ILE A 383 -22.37 -16.82 1.67
N PRO A 384 -22.06 -16.65 2.98
CA PRO A 384 -22.70 -15.58 3.75
C PRO A 384 -22.56 -14.20 3.08
N HIS A 385 -23.69 -13.49 2.98
CA HIS A 385 -23.97 -12.23 2.28
C HIS A 385 -22.83 -11.20 2.23
N GLU A 386 -22.02 -11.09 3.26
CA GLU A 386 -20.94 -10.10 3.31
C GLU A 386 -19.69 -10.52 2.50
N TYR A 387 -19.64 -11.73 1.91
CA TYR A 387 -18.39 -12.38 1.51
C TYR A 387 -18.32 -12.95 0.08
N SER A 388 -19.45 -13.17 -0.62
CA SER A 388 -19.49 -13.90 -1.91
C SER A 388 -18.75 -13.19 -3.04
N ALA A 389 -19.07 -11.92 -3.25
CA ALA A 389 -18.52 -11.13 -4.36
C ALA A 389 -17.01 -10.87 -4.20
N GLU A 390 -16.53 -10.61 -2.98
CA GLU A 390 -15.10 -10.43 -2.72
C GLU A 390 -14.32 -11.73 -2.97
N VAL A 391 -14.75 -12.86 -2.43
CA VAL A 391 -14.01 -14.12 -2.58
C VAL A 391 -13.98 -14.58 -4.03
N PHE A 392 -15.12 -14.53 -4.73
CA PHE A 392 -15.16 -14.94 -6.13
C PHE A 392 -14.35 -14.00 -7.02
N SER A 393 -14.49 -12.68 -6.87
CA SER A 393 -13.66 -11.72 -7.62
C SER A 393 -12.18 -11.93 -7.34
N HIS A 394 -11.81 -12.21 -6.10
CA HIS A 394 -10.43 -12.46 -5.72
C HIS A 394 -9.86 -13.79 -6.26
N LEU A 395 -10.67 -14.83 -6.42
CA LEU A 395 -10.24 -16.15 -6.91
C LEU A 395 -10.33 -16.29 -8.44
N VAL A 396 -11.27 -15.61 -9.08
CA VAL A 396 -11.55 -15.79 -10.51
C VAL A 396 -11.11 -14.59 -11.34
N LEU A 397 -11.16 -13.40 -10.73
CA LEU A 397 -11.07 -12.13 -11.44
C LEU A 397 -9.80 -11.32 -11.12
N VAL A 398 -9.00 -11.69 -10.11
CA VAL A 398 -7.71 -11.02 -9.86
C VAL A 398 -6.68 -11.52 -10.85
N SER A 399 -6.05 -10.57 -11.56
CA SER A 399 -5.03 -10.83 -12.58
C SER A 399 -3.93 -11.71 -12.00
N PRO A 400 -3.86 -12.98 -12.42
CA PRO A 400 -2.99 -13.91 -11.78
C PRO A 400 -1.60 -13.82 -12.43
N HIS A 401 -0.58 -14.12 -11.64
CA HIS A 401 0.80 -14.11 -12.12
C HIS A 401 0.98 -15.08 -13.30
N GLN A 402 1.98 -14.88 -14.16
CA GLN A 402 2.17 -15.72 -15.37
C GLN A 402 2.20 -17.24 -15.10
N ASP A 403 2.54 -17.64 -13.86
CA ASP A 403 2.70 -19.03 -13.42
C ASP A 403 1.43 -19.68 -12.84
N SER A 404 0.32 -18.95 -12.71
CA SER A 404 -0.92 -19.53 -12.17
C SER A 404 -1.52 -20.61 -13.05
N LYS A 405 -2.18 -21.58 -12.41
CA LYS A 405 -3.03 -22.56 -13.11
C LYS A 405 -4.20 -21.83 -13.79
N PRO A 406 -4.57 -22.23 -15.01
CA PRO A 406 -5.67 -21.58 -15.72
C PRO A 406 -7.00 -21.81 -15.00
N LEU A 407 -7.84 -20.78 -14.98
CA LEU A 407 -9.27 -20.91 -14.67
C LEU A 407 -9.92 -21.81 -15.74
N GLU A 408 -10.73 -22.75 -15.31
CA GLU A 408 -11.49 -23.63 -16.19
C GLU A 408 -13.00 -23.42 -16.00
N LEU A 409 -13.70 -23.13 -17.09
CA LEU A 409 -15.16 -23.18 -17.14
C LEU A 409 -15.56 -24.52 -17.76
N LEU A 410 -16.16 -25.40 -16.96
CA LEU A 410 -16.59 -26.75 -17.35
C LEU A 410 -18.09 -26.77 -17.64
N LEU A 411 -18.44 -27.01 -18.91
CA LEU A 411 -19.80 -27.22 -19.36
C LEU A 411 -20.01 -28.73 -19.59
N HIS A 412 -20.77 -29.36 -18.71
CA HIS A 412 -21.04 -30.79 -18.77
C HIS A 412 -22.41 -31.05 -19.43
N PHE A 413 -22.44 -31.88 -20.46
CA PHE A 413 -23.66 -32.31 -21.12
C PHE A 413 -23.88 -33.79 -20.80
N SER A 414 -24.96 -34.11 -20.09
CA SER A 414 -25.36 -35.48 -19.77
C SER A 414 -26.66 -35.79 -20.52
N LEU A 415 -26.54 -36.25 -21.77
CA LEU A 415 -27.67 -36.50 -22.65
C LEU A 415 -28.16 -37.95 -22.55
N ASP A 416 -29.46 -38.15 -22.76
CA ASP A 416 -30.10 -39.47 -22.82
C ASP A 416 -30.07 -40.09 -24.23
N HIS A 417 -29.60 -39.35 -25.23
CA HIS A 417 -29.52 -39.77 -26.62
C HIS A 417 -28.12 -39.50 -27.21
N PRO A 418 -27.72 -40.26 -28.25
CA PRO A 418 -26.47 -40.02 -28.96
C PRO A 418 -26.44 -38.63 -29.59
N ALA A 419 -25.38 -37.89 -29.30
CA ALA A 419 -25.07 -36.62 -29.94
C ALA A 419 -23.55 -36.49 -30.15
N SER A 420 -23.17 -35.47 -30.90
CA SER A 420 -21.79 -35.03 -31.12
C SER A 420 -21.59 -33.62 -30.57
N LEU A 421 -20.33 -33.27 -30.26
CA LEU A 421 -19.99 -31.91 -29.82
C LEU A 421 -20.41 -30.83 -30.85
N SER A 422 -20.39 -31.13 -32.15
CA SER A 422 -20.85 -30.22 -33.22
C SER A 422 -22.37 -29.96 -33.24
N GLU A 423 -23.16 -30.86 -32.66
CA GLU A 423 -24.62 -30.72 -32.58
C GLU A 423 -25.08 -29.89 -31.37
N LEU A 424 -24.19 -29.70 -30.39
CA LEU A 424 -24.50 -28.85 -29.24
C LEU A 424 -24.71 -27.40 -29.65
N ARG A 425 -25.57 -26.69 -28.93
CA ARG A 425 -25.82 -25.25 -29.09
C ARG A 425 -25.84 -24.59 -27.71
N ILE A 426 -24.79 -23.85 -27.41
CA ILE A 426 -24.59 -23.16 -26.14
C ILE A 426 -24.81 -21.67 -26.37
N ASN A 427 -25.83 -21.09 -25.74
CA ASN A 427 -26.03 -19.65 -25.75
C ASN A 427 -25.10 -18.97 -24.72
N LEU A 428 -24.15 -18.17 -25.19
CA LEU A 428 -23.16 -17.48 -24.36
C LEU A 428 -23.59 -16.09 -23.90
N ARG A 429 -24.80 -15.63 -24.23
CA ARG A 429 -25.26 -14.26 -23.93
C ARG A 429 -24.98 -13.85 -22.48
N GLU A 430 -25.42 -14.65 -21.53
CA GLU A 430 -25.29 -14.33 -20.10
C GLU A 430 -23.90 -14.69 -19.55
N ALA A 431 -23.20 -15.65 -20.18
CA ALA A 431 -21.80 -15.93 -19.88
C ALA A 431 -20.87 -14.78 -20.28
N MET A 432 -21.34 -13.82 -21.09
CA MET A 432 -20.54 -12.64 -21.46
C MET A 432 -20.01 -11.94 -20.23
N ILE A 433 -20.79 -11.89 -19.14
CA ILE A 433 -20.45 -11.22 -17.89
C ILE A 433 -19.08 -11.65 -17.32
N LEU A 434 -18.76 -12.94 -17.45
CA LEU A 434 -17.46 -13.50 -17.12
C LEU A 434 -16.47 -13.31 -18.29
N LEU A 435 -16.92 -13.62 -19.51
CA LEU A 435 -16.07 -13.62 -20.71
C LEU A 435 -15.58 -12.24 -21.13
N CYS A 436 -16.15 -11.14 -20.69
CA CYS A 436 -15.63 -9.80 -21.01
C CYS A 436 -14.95 -9.14 -19.82
N TYR A 437 -14.73 -9.89 -18.73
CA TYR A 437 -14.09 -9.34 -17.56
C TYR A 437 -12.61 -9.03 -17.87
N PRO A 438 -12.15 -7.77 -17.74
CA PRO A 438 -10.82 -7.36 -18.22
C PRO A 438 -9.62 -8.04 -17.55
N SER A 439 -9.87 -8.63 -16.38
CA SER A 439 -8.89 -9.29 -15.53
C SER A 439 -9.06 -10.82 -15.50
N LEU A 440 -9.96 -11.37 -16.33
CA LEU A 440 -10.08 -12.82 -16.48
C LEU A 440 -8.72 -13.42 -16.84
N HIS A 441 -8.39 -14.56 -16.23
CA HIS A 441 -7.09 -15.22 -16.42
C HIS A 441 -6.75 -15.37 -17.92
N PRO A 442 -5.58 -14.92 -18.41
CA PRO A 442 -5.26 -14.92 -19.85
C PRO A 442 -5.20 -16.33 -20.45
N LYS A 443 -4.80 -17.32 -19.65
CA LYS A 443 -4.86 -18.76 -19.98
C LYS A 443 -6.20 -19.43 -19.64
N ALA A 444 -7.26 -18.70 -19.31
CA ALA A 444 -8.56 -19.32 -18.98
C ALA A 444 -9.03 -20.24 -20.12
N MET A 445 -9.62 -21.36 -19.75
CA MET A 445 -10.06 -22.42 -20.66
C MET A 445 -11.55 -22.68 -20.50
N LEU A 446 -12.21 -23.00 -21.61
CA LEU A 446 -13.57 -23.54 -21.64
C LEU A 446 -13.46 -25.01 -22.00
N ARG A 447 -13.88 -25.89 -21.09
CA ARG A 447 -13.97 -27.35 -21.30
C ARG A 447 -15.44 -27.70 -21.51
N VAL A 448 -15.74 -28.36 -22.62
CA VAL A 448 -17.06 -28.94 -22.88
C VAL A 448 -16.92 -30.45 -22.83
N THR A 449 -17.69 -31.09 -21.96
CA THR A 449 -17.76 -32.56 -21.88
C THR A 449 -19.15 -33.00 -22.28
N LEU A 450 -19.24 -34.02 -23.13
CA LEU A 450 -20.49 -34.62 -23.58
C LEU A 450 -20.48 -36.09 -23.20
N GLU A 451 -21.46 -36.50 -22.41
CA GLU A 451 -21.66 -37.86 -21.93
C GLU A 451 -23.07 -38.32 -22.28
N TYR A 452 -23.19 -39.54 -22.80
CA TYR A 452 -24.49 -40.20 -23.00
C TYR A 452 -24.34 -41.72 -22.94
N GLN A 453 -25.45 -42.42 -22.69
CA GLN A 453 -25.47 -43.88 -22.65
C GLN A 453 -25.89 -44.48 -23.99
N LEU A 454 -25.13 -45.44 -24.51
CA LEU A 454 -25.49 -46.25 -25.67
C LEU A 454 -25.50 -47.73 -25.27
N GLY A 455 -26.69 -48.22 -24.90
CA GLY A 455 -26.84 -49.55 -24.29
C GLY A 455 -26.21 -49.58 -22.90
N THR A 456 -25.19 -50.43 -22.70
CA THR A 456 -24.45 -50.53 -21.43
C THR A 456 -23.15 -49.73 -21.41
N ARG A 457 -22.85 -48.99 -22.49
CA ARG A 457 -21.59 -48.25 -22.64
C ARG A 457 -21.87 -46.75 -22.51
N THR A 458 -21.08 -46.10 -21.67
CA THR A 458 -21.03 -44.64 -21.57
C THR A 458 -20.10 -44.10 -22.64
N HIS A 459 -20.63 -43.28 -23.53
CA HIS A 459 -19.85 -42.57 -24.53
C HIS A 459 -19.50 -41.19 -23.98
N ARG A 460 -18.21 -40.82 -24.01
CA ARG A 460 -17.73 -39.51 -23.56
C ARG A 460 -16.91 -38.83 -24.65
N GLN A 461 -17.28 -37.60 -24.99
CA GLN A 461 -16.49 -36.69 -25.81
C GLN A 461 -16.06 -35.50 -24.96
N GLU A 462 -14.92 -34.92 -25.29
CA GLU A 462 -14.40 -33.75 -24.60
C GLU A 462 -13.72 -32.81 -25.60
N SER A 463 -13.90 -31.51 -25.37
CA SER A 463 -13.24 -30.46 -26.13
C SER A 463 -12.81 -29.37 -25.16
N ILE A 464 -11.58 -28.89 -25.33
CA ILE A 464 -10.98 -27.84 -24.50
C ILE A 464 -10.47 -26.75 -25.44
N PHE A 465 -10.86 -25.50 -25.18
CA PHE A 465 -10.38 -24.37 -25.97
C PHE A 465 -10.18 -23.11 -25.12
N SER A 466 -9.30 -22.23 -25.61
CA SER A 466 -8.93 -21.01 -24.89
C SER A 466 -10.07 -19.99 -24.91
N VAL A 467 -10.38 -19.44 -23.74
CA VAL A 467 -11.32 -18.31 -23.60
C VAL A 467 -10.82 -17.09 -24.37
N ALA A 468 -9.51 -16.83 -24.38
CA ALA A 468 -8.93 -15.75 -25.18
C ALA A 468 -9.23 -15.92 -26.68
N LYS A 469 -9.12 -17.14 -27.21
CA LYS A 469 -9.47 -17.42 -28.61
C LYS A 469 -10.97 -17.20 -28.86
N LEU A 470 -11.83 -17.65 -27.95
CA LEU A 470 -13.28 -17.44 -28.04
C LEU A 470 -13.63 -15.94 -28.01
N GLN A 471 -13.08 -15.18 -27.07
CA GLN A 471 -13.28 -13.72 -26.95
C GLN A 471 -12.91 -12.98 -28.25
N ARG A 472 -11.79 -13.34 -28.90
CA ARG A 472 -11.39 -12.75 -30.19
C ARG A 472 -12.39 -13.08 -31.30
N LYS A 473 -12.84 -14.34 -31.40
CA LYS A 473 -13.87 -14.74 -32.37
C LYS A 473 -15.18 -13.97 -32.14
N LEU A 474 -15.62 -13.86 -30.89
CA LEU A 474 -16.83 -13.14 -30.51
C LEU A 474 -16.71 -11.66 -30.87
N PHE A 475 -15.59 -11.00 -30.56
CA PHE A 475 -15.36 -9.60 -30.94
C PHE A 475 -15.52 -9.38 -32.45
N LEU A 476 -14.85 -10.21 -33.27
CA LEU A 476 -14.91 -10.09 -34.72
C LEU A 476 -16.31 -10.37 -35.27
N PHE A 477 -16.96 -11.40 -34.75
CA PHE A 477 -18.32 -11.75 -35.14
C PHE A 477 -19.30 -10.62 -34.80
N LEU A 478 -19.21 -10.04 -33.59
CA LEU A 478 -20.02 -8.90 -33.18
C LEU A 478 -19.70 -7.63 -34.00
N SER A 479 -18.44 -7.44 -34.42
CA SER A 479 -18.04 -6.32 -35.28
C SER A 479 -18.65 -6.42 -36.67
N GLU A 480 -18.64 -7.62 -37.26
CA GLU A 480 -19.32 -7.90 -38.51
C GLU A 480 -20.83 -7.70 -38.36
N PHE A 481 -21.42 -8.21 -37.27
CA PHE A 481 -22.82 -8.03 -36.98
C PHE A 481 -23.22 -6.55 -36.90
N LEU A 482 -22.42 -5.71 -36.21
CA LEU A 482 -22.59 -4.24 -36.17
C LEU A 482 -22.55 -3.63 -37.57
N SER A 483 -21.61 -4.05 -38.42
CA SER A 483 -21.46 -3.51 -39.78
C SER A 483 -22.67 -3.81 -40.68
N GLN A 484 -23.31 -4.96 -40.47
CA GLN A 484 -24.49 -5.38 -41.23
C GLN A 484 -25.79 -4.83 -40.66
N THR A 485 -25.78 -4.36 -39.42
CA THR A 485 -26.92 -3.75 -38.74
C THR A 485 -26.61 -2.32 -38.28
N PRO A 486 -26.46 -1.34 -39.21
CA PRO A 486 -26.11 0.03 -38.84
C PRO A 486 -27.10 0.69 -37.87
N SER A 487 -28.36 0.23 -37.86
CA SER A 487 -29.36 0.66 -36.89
C SER A 487 -28.97 0.33 -35.45
N CYS A 488 -28.24 -0.78 -35.22
CA CYS A 488 -27.74 -1.20 -33.91
C CYS A 488 -26.45 -0.47 -33.49
N ALA A 489 -25.79 0.22 -34.42
CA ALA A 489 -24.56 0.96 -34.17
C ALA A 489 -24.81 2.39 -33.64
N LYS A 490 -26.07 2.83 -33.52
CA LYS A 490 -26.39 4.13 -32.93
C LYS A 490 -26.11 4.08 -31.43
N PHE A 491 -25.08 4.80 -31.00
CA PHE A 491 -24.75 4.96 -29.59
C PHE A 491 -25.83 5.78 -28.89
N PRO A 492 -26.19 5.46 -27.64
CA PRO A 492 -27.07 6.32 -26.88
C PRO A 492 -26.42 7.69 -26.76
N SER A 493 -27.08 8.71 -27.31
CA SER A 493 -26.68 10.12 -27.30
C SER A 493 -26.77 10.77 -25.91
N GLY A 494 -27.00 9.96 -24.87
CA GLY A 494 -27.20 10.39 -23.49
C GLY A 494 -28.63 10.89 -23.21
N THR A 495 -29.55 10.81 -24.17
CA THR A 495 -30.97 11.11 -23.92
C THR A 495 -31.66 9.86 -23.38
N GLU A 496 -32.50 10.00 -22.34
CA GLU A 496 -33.18 8.90 -21.63
C GLU A 496 -34.06 7.99 -22.53
N ASN A 497 -34.26 8.34 -23.80
CA ASN A 497 -35.09 7.61 -24.76
C ASN A 497 -34.31 6.84 -25.83
N ASP A 498 -32.98 6.82 -25.80
CA ASP A 498 -32.22 6.02 -26.75
C ASP A 498 -32.36 4.53 -26.42
N LEU A 499 -33.04 3.81 -27.32
CA LEU A 499 -33.27 2.37 -27.24
C LEU A 499 -31.92 1.63 -27.16
N ILE A 500 -31.58 1.19 -25.96
CA ILE A 500 -30.42 0.34 -25.71
C ILE A 500 -30.62 -0.97 -26.45
N HIS A 501 -29.75 -1.28 -27.41
CA HIS A 501 -29.82 -2.53 -28.15
C HIS A 501 -29.38 -3.70 -27.26
N PRO A 502 -30.27 -4.70 -27.04
CA PRO A 502 -29.90 -5.89 -26.29
C PRO A 502 -28.82 -6.67 -27.05
N LEU A 503 -27.92 -7.30 -26.30
CA LEU A 503 -26.96 -8.25 -26.85
C LEU A 503 -27.73 -9.39 -27.54
N PRO A 504 -27.41 -9.74 -28.80
CA PRO A 504 -28.02 -10.90 -29.44
C PRO A 504 -27.69 -12.19 -28.68
N ASN A 505 -28.52 -13.21 -28.84
CA ASN A 505 -28.17 -14.56 -28.41
C ASN A 505 -26.98 -15.03 -29.26
N LEU A 506 -25.94 -15.55 -28.61
CA LEU A 506 -24.70 -15.95 -29.27
C LEU A 506 -24.52 -17.45 -29.09
N TRP A 507 -24.68 -18.19 -30.18
CA TRP A 507 -24.68 -19.65 -30.14
C TRP A 507 -23.32 -20.21 -30.56
N VAL A 508 -22.73 -21.04 -29.71
CA VAL A 508 -21.52 -21.82 -30.03
C VAL A 508 -21.78 -23.32 -29.94
N ASP A 509 -21.02 -24.13 -30.67
CA ASP A 509 -21.03 -25.58 -30.54
C ASP A 509 -20.11 -26.07 -29.39
N GLY A 510 -20.07 -27.38 -29.16
CA GLY A 510 -19.19 -28.01 -28.17
C GLY A 510 -17.69 -27.89 -28.49
N HIS A 511 -17.32 -27.43 -29.68
CA HIS A 511 -15.94 -27.12 -30.07
C HIS A 511 -15.60 -25.63 -29.89
N GLY A 512 -16.54 -24.80 -29.42
CA GLY A 512 -16.34 -23.36 -29.29
C GLY A 512 -16.36 -22.62 -30.62
N ASN A 513 -16.99 -23.19 -31.64
CA ASN A 513 -17.22 -22.55 -32.91
C ASN A 513 -18.50 -21.72 -32.84
N ILE A 514 -18.45 -20.49 -33.35
CA ILE A 514 -19.65 -19.66 -33.46
C ILE A 514 -20.53 -20.22 -34.57
N VAL A 515 -21.77 -20.55 -34.23
CA VAL A 515 -22.73 -21.17 -35.16
C VAL A 515 -23.75 -20.15 -35.65
N ALA A 516 -24.31 -19.34 -34.75
CA ALA A 516 -25.37 -18.39 -35.09
C ALA A 516 -25.45 -17.25 -34.07
N ALA A 517 -26.10 -16.16 -34.49
CA ALA A 517 -26.65 -15.17 -33.56
C ALA A 517 -28.09 -14.81 -33.91
N SER A 518 -28.90 -14.53 -32.89
CA SER A 518 -30.30 -14.13 -33.06
C SER A 518 -30.66 -12.92 -32.20
N CYS A 519 -31.34 -11.93 -32.79
CA CYS A 519 -31.83 -10.74 -32.10
C CYS A 519 -33.21 -10.97 -31.48
N TYR A 520 -33.48 -10.33 -30.35
CA TYR A 520 -34.78 -10.37 -29.69
C TYR A 520 -35.83 -9.53 -30.46
N GLY A 521 -37.05 -10.05 -30.59
CA GLY A 521 -38.24 -9.24 -30.89
C GLY A 521 -38.56 -8.97 -32.36
N GLN A 522 -37.85 -9.55 -33.33
CA GLN A 522 -38.35 -9.63 -34.70
C GLN A 522 -39.13 -10.94 -34.85
N SER A 523 -40.37 -10.85 -35.32
CA SER A 523 -41.27 -11.99 -35.59
C SER A 523 -40.74 -12.97 -36.66
N CYS A 524 -39.56 -12.70 -37.21
CA CYS A 524 -38.73 -13.68 -37.89
C CYS A 524 -37.45 -13.85 -37.07
N GLU A 525 -37.29 -15.01 -36.42
CA GLU A 525 -35.99 -15.52 -35.96
C GLU A 525 -35.10 -15.73 -37.18
N THR A 526 -34.57 -14.63 -37.72
CA THR A 526 -33.54 -14.71 -38.75
C THR A 526 -32.26 -15.07 -38.02
N GLU A 527 -31.98 -16.38 -37.95
CA GLU A 527 -30.68 -16.86 -37.54
C GLU A 527 -29.63 -16.28 -38.49
N HIS A 528 -28.83 -15.37 -37.98
CA HIS A 528 -27.73 -14.82 -38.74
C HIS A 528 -26.58 -15.83 -38.70
N THR A 529 -26.59 -16.76 -39.65
CA THR A 529 -25.44 -17.60 -39.99
C THR A 529 -24.50 -16.77 -40.87
N GLY A 530 -23.85 -15.77 -40.28
CA GLY A 530 -22.95 -14.88 -41.02
C GLY A 530 -21.97 -15.70 -41.85
N ARG A 531 -21.82 -15.38 -43.15
CA ARG A 531 -20.89 -16.07 -44.07
C ARG A 531 -19.47 -16.15 -43.51
N SER A 532 -19.10 -15.21 -42.64
CA SER A 532 -17.78 -15.17 -42.01
C SER A 532 -17.69 -15.93 -40.70
N GLY A 533 -18.80 -16.27 -40.03
CA GLY A 533 -18.78 -17.08 -38.80
C GLY A 533 -18.09 -18.43 -39.01
N LEU A 534 -18.36 -19.08 -40.14
CA LEU A 534 -17.67 -20.30 -40.56
C LEU A 534 -16.17 -20.08 -40.80
N LYS A 535 -15.78 -18.96 -41.43
CA LYS A 535 -14.37 -18.62 -41.68
C LYS A 535 -13.61 -18.29 -40.40
N LEU A 536 -14.22 -17.55 -39.47
CA LEU A 536 -13.62 -17.18 -38.18
C LEU A 536 -13.20 -18.42 -37.36
N ASN A 537 -13.88 -19.55 -37.57
CA ASN A 537 -13.56 -20.78 -36.86
C ASN A 537 -12.26 -21.43 -37.33
N GLU A 538 -11.88 -21.20 -38.59
CA GLU A 538 -10.68 -21.73 -39.24
C GLU A 538 -9.46 -20.83 -39.04
N TRP A 539 -9.66 -19.56 -38.68
CA TRP A 539 -8.58 -18.59 -38.54
C TRP A 539 -7.61 -18.91 -37.40
N SER A 540 -6.34 -18.68 -37.69
CA SER A 540 -5.23 -18.70 -36.74
C SER A 540 -5.32 -17.53 -35.76
N THR A 541 -4.58 -17.63 -34.65
CA THR A 541 -4.52 -16.54 -33.66
C THR A 541 -3.97 -15.24 -34.25
N VAL A 542 -3.07 -15.33 -35.22
CA VAL A 542 -2.46 -14.18 -35.91
C VAL A 542 -3.50 -13.47 -36.78
N GLU A 543 -4.25 -14.22 -37.59
CA GLU A 543 -5.32 -13.66 -38.43
C GLU A 543 -6.42 -12.99 -37.60
N LEU A 544 -6.84 -13.63 -36.50
CA LEU A 544 -7.78 -13.04 -35.55
C LEU A 544 -7.25 -11.71 -34.97
N GLN A 545 -5.96 -11.63 -34.67
CA GLN A 545 -5.34 -10.43 -34.09
C GLN A 545 -5.30 -9.28 -35.10
N ILE A 546 -4.87 -9.54 -36.34
CA ILE A 546 -4.77 -8.55 -37.42
C ILE A 546 -6.15 -7.98 -37.72
N GLN A 547 -7.14 -8.84 -38.00
CA GLN A 547 -8.49 -8.40 -38.31
C GLN A 547 -9.11 -7.64 -37.13
N GLY A 548 -8.74 -8.00 -35.90
CA GLY A 548 -9.21 -7.33 -34.70
C GLY A 548 -8.76 -5.88 -34.61
N TYR A 549 -7.51 -5.56 -34.97
CA TYR A 549 -7.04 -4.16 -35.02
C TYR A 549 -7.78 -3.35 -36.10
N GLU A 550 -8.04 -3.95 -37.27
CA GLU A 550 -8.81 -3.28 -38.33
C GLU A 550 -10.21 -2.91 -37.83
N TRP A 551 -10.95 -3.85 -37.23
CA TRP A 551 -12.28 -3.58 -36.68
C TRP A 551 -12.26 -2.61 -35.51
N ALA A 552 -11.27 -2.74 -34.60
CA ALA A 552 -11.13 -1.83 -33.46
C ALA A 552 -10.94 -0.37 -33.91
N SER A 553 -10.20 -0.15 -35.02
CA SER A 553 -9.97 1.17 -35.61
C SER A 553 -11.15 1.72 -36.43
N THR A 554 -12.02 0.85 -36.95
CA THR A 554 -13.14 1.25 -37.81
C THR A 554 -14.22 2.05 -37.04
N PHE A 555 -14.37 1.78 -35.73
CA PHE A 555 -15.39 2.41 -34.87
C PHE A 555 -14.82 3.45 -33.89
N THR A 556 -13.85 4.26 -34.33
CA THR A 556 -13.13 5.28 -33.54
C THR A 556 -14.00 6.47 -33.09
N GLY A 557 -15.04 6.82 -33.84
CA GLY A 557 -15.65 8.16 -33.79
C GLY A 557 -16.51 8.50 -32.56
N GLU A 558 -17.09 7.53 -31.85
CA GLU A 558 -18.16 7.81 -30.88
C GLU A 558 -18.10 6.96 -29.58
N THR A 559 -17.05 6.16 -29.38
CA THR A 559 -17.13 4.96 -28.50
C THR A 559 -16.37 5.07 -27.18
N SER A 560 -16.14 6.28 -26.67
CA SER A 560 -15.46 6.48 -25.38
C SER A 560 -16.42 6.29 -24.19
N ILE A 561 -17.02 5.09 -24.06
CA ILE A 561 -17.51 4.68 -22.74
C ILE A 561 -16.28 4.60 -21.86
N SER A 562 -16.21 5.47 -20.84
CA SER A 562 -15.03 5.51 -19.99
C SER A 562 -14.91 4.16 -19.28
N LYS A 563 -13.68 3.70 -19.02
CA LYS A 563 -13.45 2.48 -18.24
C LYS A 563 -14.19 2.51 -16.89
N GLN A 564 -14.39 3.72 -16.33
CA GLN A 564 -15.17 3.97 -15.12
C GLN A 564 -16.70 3.84 -15.29
N GLN A 565 -17.23 4.04 -16.50
CA GLN A 565 -18.64 3.77 -16.78
C GLN A 565 -18.90 2.27 -16.95
N MET A 566 -17.93 1.54 -17.54
CA MET A 566 -18.04 0.08 -17.67
C MET A 566 -17.89 -0.62 -16.31
N MET A 567 -16.91 -0.19 -15.51
CA MET A 567 -16.61 -0.80 -14.22
C MET A 567 -17.28 0.03 -13.13
N GLY A 568 -18.28 -0.53 -12.44
CA GLY A 568 -19.03 0.19 -11.40
C GLY A 568 -18.12 0.82 -10.33
N THR A 569 -18.65 1.79 -9.59
CA THR A 569 -17.88 2.62 -8.65
C THR A 569 -17.23 1.85 -7.49
N ASN A 570 -17.69 0.62 -7.22
CA ASN A 570 -17.15 -0.23 -6.17
C ASN A 570 -16.58 -1.53 -6.78
N TYR A 571 -15.29 -1.78 -6.53
CA TYR A 571 -14.57 -3.05 -6.80
C TYR A 571 -14.31 -3.45 -8.25
N GLY A 572 -14.57 -2.58 -9.23
CA GLY A 572 -14.28 -2.91 -10.63
C GLY A 572 -15.16 -4.04 -11.18
N VAL A 573 -16.31 -4.30 -10.55
CA VAL A 573 -17.28 -5.27 -11.05
C VAL A 573 -17.99 -4.66 -12.27
N TRP A 574 -18.12 -5.45 -13.34
CA TRP A 574 -18.78 -5.00 -14.57
C TRP A 574 -20.27 -4.77 -14.28
N ASN A 575 -20.92 -3.71 -14.76
CA ASN A 575 -22.35 -3.51 -14.48
C ASN A 575 -23.21 -4.60 -15.16
N ASP A 576 -24.06 -5.31 -14.41
CA ASP A 576 -24.93 -6.40 -14.93
C ASP A 576 -25.79 -5.91 -16.10
N GLU A 577 -26.37 -4.72 -16.00
CA GLU A 577 -27.18 -4.14 -17.07
C GLU A 577 -26.36 -3.85 -18.32
N LEU A 578 -25.09 -3.42 -18.19
CA LEU A 578 -24.22 -3.19 -19.35
C LEU A 578 -23.79 -4.50 -20.01
N SER A 579 -23.68 -5.59 -19.27
CA SER A 579 -23.32 -6.91 -19.82
C SER A 579 -24.39 -7.48 -20.77
N LYS A 580 -25.63 -6.98 -20.65
CA LYS A 580 -26.76 -7.35 -21.52
C LYS A 580 -26.88 -6.46 -22.75
N GLN A 581 -26.01 -5.45 -22.90
CA GLN A 581 -26.05 -4.47 -23.98
C GLN A 581 -24.99 -4.78 -25.01
N PHE A 582 -25.36 -4.64 -26.28
CA PHE A 582 -24.50 -5.06 -27.38
C PHE A 582 -23.17 -4.26 -27.43
N VAL A 583 -23.27 -2.93 -27.40
CA VAL A 583 -22.13 -2.03 -27.53
C VAL A 583 -21.13 -2.13 -26.36
N PRO A 584 -21.56 -2.10 -25.08
CA PRO A 584 -20.64 -2.30 -23.96
C PRO A 584 -19.90 -3.65 -24.00
N VAL A 585 -20.59 -4.74 -24.35
CA VAL A 585 -19.97 -6.07 -24.52
C VAL A 585 -18.93 -6.05 -25.63
N TRP A 586 -19.26 -5.45 -26.78
CA TRP A 586 -18.31 -5.27 -27.89
C TRP A 586 -17.06 -4.48 -27.46
N CYS A 587 -17.25 -3.35 -26.75
CA CYS A 587 -16.16 -2.54 -26.20
C CYS A 587 -15.31 -3.31 -25.18
N ALA A 588 -15.94 -4.16 -24.36
CA ALA A 588 -15.26 -4.94 -23.35
C ALA A 588 -14.38 -6.04 -23.99
N LEU A 589 -14.92 -6.77 -24.98
CA LEU A 589 -14.18 -7.75 -25.76
C LEU A 589 -13.02 -7.12 -26.53
N ARG A 590 -13.22 -5.95 -27.15
CA ARG A 590 -12.13 -5.15 -27.76
C ARG A 590 -11.02 -4.89 -26.73
N SER A 591 -11.42 -4.43 -25.55
CA SER A 591 -10.49 -4.07 -24.48
C SER A 591 -9.80 -5.27 -23.82
N CYS A 592 -10.25 -6.50 -24.06
CA CYS A 592 -9.56 -7.69 -23.57
C CYS A 592 -8.24 -7.93 -24.33
N HIS A 593 -8.24 -7.76 -25.66
CA HIS A 593 -7.12 -8.17 -26.52
C HIS A 593 -6.45 -7.06 -27.32
N TRP A 594 -7.07 -5.88 -27.41
CA TRP A 594 -6.59 -4.76 -28.22
C TRP A 594 -6.55 -3.45 -27.43
N LYS A 595 -6.07 -3.44 -26.17
CA LYS A 595 -6.07 -2.23 -25.31
C LYS A 595 -5.32 -1.03 -25.91
N ASP A 596 -4.33 -1.32 -26.74
CA ASP A 596 -3.44 -0.39 -27.43
C ASP A 596 -3.93 0.02 -28.82
N TRP A 597 -5.14 -0.40 -29.23
CA TRP A 597 -5.74 -0.05 -30.51
C TRP A 597 -5.73 1.45 -30.85
N PRO A 598 -5.86 2.41 -29.91
CA PRO A 598 -5.81 3.83 -30.26
C PRO A 598 -4.41 4.31 -30.67
N GLN A 599 -3.36 3.55 -30.34
CA GLN A 599 -1.96 3.92 -30.51
C GLN A 599 -1.28 3.17 -31.66
N LYS A 600 -1.83 2.02 -32.08
CA LYS A 600 -1.27 1.19 -33.15
C LYS A 600 -2.01 1.39 -34.46
N ASN A 601 -1.28 1.70 -35.54
CA ASN A 601 -1.81 1.56 -36.88
C ASN A 601 -1.89 0.06 -37.24
N PRO A 602 -2.94 -0.39 -37.96
CA PRO A 602 -3.05 -1.80 -38.39
C PRO A 602 -1.81 -2.29 -39.17
N THR A 603 -1.18 -1.40 -39.95
CA THR A 603 0.05 -1.68 -40.71
C THR A 603 1.26 -1.97 -39.83
N ASP A 604 1.35 -1.36 -38.63
CA ASP A 604 2.50 -1.54 -37.74
C ASP A 604 2.45 -2.92 -37.06
N THR A 605 1.24 -3.47 -36.86
CA THR A 605 1.05 -4.79 -36.24
C THR A 605 1.53 -5.93 -37.17
N LEU A 606 1.38 -5.78 -38.49
CA LEU A 606 1.88 -6.74 -39.46
C LEU A 606 3.42 -6.85 -39.43
N LEU A 607 4.11 -5.76 -39.14
CA LEU A 607 5.57 -5.72 -39.05
C LEU A 607 6.10 -6.34 -37.73
N GLU A 608 5.33 -6.32 -36.65
CA GLU A 608 5.71 -6.92 -35.36
C GLU A 608 5.47 -8.44 -35.30
N LEU A 609 4.58 -8.97 -36.14
CA LEU A 609 4.20 -10.40 -36.16
C LEU A 609 5.02 -11.24 -37.14
N HIS A 610 5.81 -10.60 -38.01
CA HIS A 610 6.80 -11.21 -38.90
C HIS A 610 8.20 -11.12 -38.30
#